data_AF-A0A955G0Z1-F1
#
_entry.id   AF-A0A955G0Z1-F1
#
_cell.length_a   1.000
_cell.length_b   1.000
_cell.length_c   1.000
_cell.angle_alpha   90.00
_cell.angle_beta   90.00
_cell.angle_gamma   90.00
#
_symmetry.space_group_name_H-M   'P 1'
#
loop_
_entity.id
_entity.type
_entity.pdbx_description
1 polymer ?
#
loop_
_entity_poly.entity_id
_entity_poly.type
_entity_poly.pdbx_seq_one_letter_code
_entity_poly.pdbx_strand_id
1 'polypeptide(L)'
;ASDMNLTYIDAEKLKVNINNANIKESVAEQVDKAIDKTLEVWLNGVEMALSEFNSVDHLPNRILLCGGGASLDKLVEAMSKDDWYKELPFTKRPTVQLIDPTSVVGIKDATNQVNDHTFITAMGLLRVGHDTMVGGSEADTVKDKLNRILRI
;
A
#
# COMPACT_ATOMS: atom_id res chain seq x y z
N ALA A 1 3.35 -13.14 15.69
CA ALA A 1 4.53 -13.84 16.25
C ALA A 1 4.26 -14.27 17.70
N SER A 2 3.99 -13.31 18.60
CA SER A 2 3.59 -13.56 20.00
C SER A 2 2.40 -14.53 20.12
N ASP A 3 1.36 -14.30 19.33
CA ASP A 3 0.07 -15.00 19.48
C ASP A 3 0.15 -16.49 19.16
N MET A 4 1.17 -16.90 18.42
CA MET A 4 1.43 -18.30 18.03
C MET A 4 2.73 -18.85 18.62
N ASN A 5 3.39 -18.11 19.52
CA ASN A 5 4.71 -18.46 20.08
C ASN A 5 5.76 -18.84 19.02
N LEU A 6 5.78 -18.10 17.91
CA LEU A 6 6.72 -18.30 16.81
C LEU A 6 7.86 -17.29 16.86
N THR A 7 9.02 -17.67 16.29
CA THR A 7 10.06 -16.69 15.96
C THR A 7 9.52 -15.70 14.92
N TYR A 8 10.12 -14.51 14.84
CA TYR A 8 9.76 -13.53 13.81
C TYR A 8 9.88 -14.11 12.39
N ILE A 9 10.97 -14.84 12.13
CA ILE A 9 11.26 -15.43 10.82
C ILE A 9 10.20 -16.47 10.44
N ASP A 10 9.82 -17.32 11.39
CA ASP A 10 8.82 -18.35 11.14
C ASP A 10 7.41 -17.75 11.00
N ALA A 11 7.10 -16.72 11.79
CA ALA A 11 5.84 -15.98 11.66
C ALA A 11 5.73 -15.29 10.29
N GLU A 12 6.81 -14.67 9.80
CA GLU A 12 6.83 -14.03 8.49
C GLU A 12 6.64 -15.05 7.37
N LYS A 13 7.40 -16.16 7.42
CA LYS A 13 7.24 -17.27 6.46
C LYS A 13 5.82 -17.80 6.44
N LEU A 14 5.19 -17.93 7.61
CA LEU A 14 3.83 -18.43 7.71
C LEU A 14 2.81 -17.42 7.15
N LYS A 15 2.98 -16.13 7.48
CA LYS A 15 2.13 -15.04 6.97
C LYS A 15 2.15 -14.96 5.44
N VAL A 16 3.33 -15.01 4.81
CA VAL A 16 3.43 -14.88 3.34
C VAL A 16 2.99 -16.14 2.59
N ASN A 17 2.92 -17.29 3.26
CA ASN A 17 2.52 -18.56 2.65
C ASN A 17 1.14 -19.05 3.11
N ILE A 18 0.34 -18.23 3.79
CA ILE A 18 -0.89 -18.67 4.48
C ILE A 18 -1.88 -19.43 3.58
N ASN A 19 -1.94 -19.08 2.29
CA ASN A 19 -2.81 -19.70 1.28
C ASN A 19 -2.19 -20.95 0.61
N ASN A 20 -1.05 -21.44 1.09
CA ASN A 20 -0.40 -22.63 0.55
C ASN A 20 -1.15 -23.89 0.97
N ALA A 21 -1.50 -24.73 0.00
CA ALA A 21 -2.26 -25.97 0.22
C ALA A 21 -1.63 -26.97 1.20
N ASN A 22 -0.34 -26.81 1.53
CA ASN A 22 0.37 -27.67 2.48
C ASN A 22 0.25 -27.20 3.94
N ILE A 23 -0.39 -26.06 4.22
CA ILE A 23 -0.63 -25.59 5.59
C ILE A 23 -1.84 -26.30 6.17
N LYS A 24 -1.69 -26.82 7.39
CA LYS A 24 -2.81 -27.42 8.13
C LYS A 24 -3.87 -26.36 8.40
N GLU A 25 -5.14 -26.69 8.17
CA GLU A 25 -6.28 -25.80 8.39
C GLU A 25 -6.28 -25.18 9.79
N SER A 26 -6.01 -25.96 10.84
CA SER A 26 -5.92 -25.46 12.22
C SER A 26 -4.80 -24.44 12.47
N VAL A 27 -3.73 -24.46 11.66
CA VAL A 27 -2.67 -23.45 11.68
C VAL A 27 -3.13 -22.23 10.91
N ALA A 28 -3.79 -22.41 9.77
CA ALA A 28 -4.33 -21.31 8.99
C ALA A 28 -5.31 -20.47 9.81
N GLU A 29 -6.24 -21.12 10.51
CA GLU A 29 -7.19 -20.45 11.41
C GLU A 29 -6.51 -19.63 12.52
N GLN A 30 -5.39 -20.11 13.07
CA GLN A 30 -4.65 -19.38 14.11
C GLN A 30 -3.97 -18.14 13.55
N VAL A 31 -3.36 -18.26 12.37
CA VAL A 31 -2.75 -17.13 11.67
C VAL A 31 -3.82 -16.11 11.32
N ASP A 32 -4.96 -16.57 10.81
CA ASP A 32 -6.08 -15.72 10.44
C ASP A 32 -6.58 -14.89 11.61
N LYS A 33 -6.81 -15.53 12.77
CA LYS A 33 -7.21 -14.83 14.00
C LYS A 33 -6.17 -13.80 14.45
N ALA A 34 -4.88 -14.13 14.34
CA ALA A 34 -3.81 -13.21 14.71
C ALA A 34 -3.72 -12.01 13.74
N ILE A 35 -3.95 -12.24 12.45
CA ILE A 35 -3.99 -11.21 11.42
C ILE A 35 -5.22 -10.32 11.61
N ASP A 36 -6.39 -10.87 11.87
CA ASP A 36 -7.66 -10.11 11.99
C ASP A 36 -7.58 -9.05 13.09
N LYS A 37 -7.03 -9.41 14.24
CA LYS A 37 -6.79 -8.46 15.33
C LYS A 37 -5.89 -7.29 14.93
N THR A 38 -4.90 -7.55 14.07
CA THR A 38 -3.99 -6.51 13.58
C THR A 38 -4.64 -5.67 12.48
N LEU A 39 -5.41 -6.31 11.59
CA LEU A 39 -6.13 -5.63 10.51
C LEU A 39 -7.19 -4.68 11.04
N GLU A 40 -7.92 -5.05 12.09
CA GLU A 40 -8.91 -4.17 12.72
C GLU A 40 -8.26 -2.85 13.20
N VAL A 41 -7.15 -2.94 13.94
CA VAL A 41 -6.40 -1.76 14.40
C VAL A 41 -5.86 -0.95 13.21
N TRP A 42 -5.37 -1.63 12.18
CA TRP A 42 -4.85 -1.00 10.97
C TRP A 42 -5.93 -0.24 10.19
N LEU A 43 -7.12 -0.84 10.02
CA LEU A 43 -8.27 -0.22 9.35
C LEU A 43 -8.76 1.02 10.09
N ASN A 44 -8.86 0.97 11.42
CA ASN A 44 -9.18 2.13 12.24
C ASN A 44 -8.16 3.26 12.03
N GLY A 45 -6.87 2.92 11.87
CA GLY A 45 -5.82 3.88 11.53
C GLY A 45 -6.01 4.51 10.14
N VAL A 46 -6.43 3.73 9.14
CA VAL A 46 -6.75 4.24 7.80
C VAL A 46 -7.95 5.18 7.83
N GLU A 47 -9.02 4.80 8.53
CA GLU A 47 -10.20 5.64 8.70
C GLU A 47 -9.83 6.98 9.34
N MET A 48 -9.10 6.92 10.46
CA MET A 48 -8.62 8.11 11.16
C MET A 48 -7.77 9.00 10.25
N ALA A 49 -6.79 8.44 9.55
CA ALA A 49 -5.93 9.21 8.65
C ALA A 49 -6.71 9.87 7.49
N LEU A 50 -7.72 9.19 6.95
CA LEU A 50 -8.57 9.75 5.89
C LEU A 50 -9.53 10.82 6.41
N SER A 51 -9.95 10.74 7.67
CA SER A 51 -10.81 11.75 8.31
C SER A 51 -10.11 13.10 8.52
N GLU A 52 -8.77 13.13 8.54
CA GLU A 52 -8.00 14.36 8.72
C GLU A 52 -7.99 15.28 7.48
N PHE A 53 -8.45 14.79 6.33
CA PHE A 53 -8.56 15.58 5.09
C PHE A 53 -9.79 16.52 5.11
N ASN A 54 -9.69 17.59 5.90
CA ASN A 54 -10.78 18.57 6.08
C ASN A 54 -10.98 19.54 4.89
N SER A 55 -10.05 19.55 3.93
CA SER A 55 -10.03 20.49 2.80
C SER A 55 -10.71 19.95 1.53
N VAL A 56 -11.24 18.73 1.57
CA VAL A 56 -11.90 18.09 0.42
C VAL A 56 -13.36 17.80 0.74
N ASP A 57 -14.27 18.18 -0.17
CA ASP A 57 -15.69 17.89 -0.01
C ASP A 57 -15.98 16.39 -0.10
N HIS A 58 -15.24 15.69 -0.97
CA HIS A 58 -15.40 14.26 -1.22
C HIS A 58 -14.06 13.56 -1.43
N LEU A 59 -13.90 12.38 -0.81
CA LEU A 59 -12.75 11.52 -1.05
C LEU A 59 -12.88 10.75 -2.38
N PRO A 60 -11.76 10.53 -3.11
CA PRO A 60 -11.76 9.73 -4.33
C PRO A 60 -12.19 8.28 -4.06
N ASN A 61 -13.13 7.77 -4.83
CA ASN A 61 -13.66 6.41 -4.64
C ASN A 61 -12.72 5.28 -5.14
N ARG A 62 -11.49 5.59 -5.54
CA ARG A 62 -10.53 4.61 -6.04
C ARG A 62 -9.30 4.64 -5.16
N ILE A 63 -9.05 3.54 -4.45
CA ILE A 63 -7.91 3.37 -3.56
C ILE A 63 -6.95 2.37 -4.21
N LEU A 64 -5.70 2.77 -4.29
CA LEU A 64 -4.63 2.02 -4.92
C LEU A 64 -3.62 1.62 -3.84
N LEU A 65 -3.45 0.32 -3.63
CA LEU A 65 -2.52 -0.23 -2.66
C LEU A 65 -1.19 -0.58 -3.32
N CYS A 66 -0.10 -0.33 -2.61
CA CYS A 66 1.25 -0.63 -3.04
C CYS A 66 2.16 -1.06 -1.89
N GLY A 67 3.33 -1.59 -2.22
CA GLY A 67 4.33 -2.05 -1.26
C GLY A 67 4.10 -3.48 -0.75
N GLY A 68 5.09 -4.04 -0.05
CA GLY A 68 5.06 -5.45 0.36
C GLY A 68 3.94 -5.83 1.32
N GLY A 69 3.46 -4.89 2.15
CA GLY A 69 2.33 -5.12 3.05
C GLY A 69 1.00 -5.31 2.32
N ALA A 70 0.85 -4.72 1.13
CA ALA A 70 -0.35 -4.88 0.32
C ALA A 70 -0.47 -6.27 -0.32
N SER A 71 0.60 -7.08 -0.30
CA SER A 71 0.57 -8.47 -0.76
C SER A 71 -0.18 -9.42 0.18
N LEU A 72 -0.65 -8.94 1.34
CA LEU A 72 -1.52 -9.71 2.21
C LEU A 72 -2.95 -9.68 1.66
N ASP A 73 -3.40 -10.78 1.04
CA ASP A 73 -4.73 -10.88 0.42
C ASP A 73 -5.86 -10.43 1.36
N LYS A 74 -5.76 -10.79 2.64
CA LYS A 74 -6.73 -10.45 3.68
C LYS A 74 -6.86 -8.94 3.92
N LEU A 75 -5.77 -8.18 3.72
CA LEU A 75 -5.82 -6.72 3.80
C LEU A 75 -6.66 -6.14 2.65
N VAL A 76 -6.45 -6.63 1.43
CA VAL A 76 -7.22 -6.18 0.25
C VAL A 76 -8.70 -6.56 0.41
N GLU A 77 -8.97 -7.75 0.93
CA GLU A 77 -10.31 -8.23 1.23
C GLU A 77 -11.02 -7.38 2.28
N ALA A 78 -10.38 -7.16 3.44
CA ALA A 78 -10.95 -6.37 4.53
C ALA A 78 -11.25 -4.93 4.08
N MET A 79 -10.32 -4.29 3.37
CA MET A 79 -10.55 -2.96 2.81
C MET A 79 -11.69 -2.90 1.78
N SER A 80 -11.97 -4.00 1.08
CA SER A 80 -13.03 -4.06 0.06
C SER A 80 -14.42 -4.36 0.64
N LYS A 81 -14.48 -5.21 1.67
CA LYS A 81 -15.73 -5.74 2.23
C LYS A 81 -16.24 -4.94 3.41
N ASP A 82 -15.34 -4.45 4.26
CA ASP A 82 -15.72 -3.83 5.53
C ASP A 82 -16.34 -2.43 5.33
N ASP A 83 -16.94 -1.94 6.40
CA ASP A 83 -17.74 -0.71 6.40
C ASP A 83 -16.97 0.52 6.94
N TRP A 84 -15.65 0.43 7.07
CA TRP A 84 -14.74 1.49 7.53
C TRP A 84 -14.91 2.83 6.79
N TYR A 85 -15.43 2.81 5.56
CA TYR A 85 -15.61 4.00 4.73
C TYR A 85 -16.88 4.80 5.05
N LYS A 86 -17.81 4.25 5.85
CA LYS A 86 -19.17 4.82 6.01
C LYS A 86 -19.19 6.19 6.69
N GLU A 87 -18.28 6.43 7.61
CA GLU A 87 -18.16 7.71 8.33
C GLU A 87 -17.25 8.72 7.62
N LEU A 88 -16.73 8.36 6.44
CA LEU A 88 -15.87 9.21 5.63
C LEU A 88 -16.63 9.83 4.46
N PRO A 89 -16.19 10.99 3.93
CA PRO A 89 -16.90 11.72 2.88
C PRO A 89 -16.71 11.08 1.49
N PHE A 90 -16.93 9.77 1.35
CA PHE A 90 -17.02 9.11 0.05
C PHE A 90 -18.44 9.25 -0.52
N THR A 91 -18.54 9.51 -1.83
CA THR A 91 -19.84 9.57 -2.54
C THR A 91 -20.44 8.19 -2.82
N LYS A 92 -19.64 7.13 -2.69
CA LYS A 92 -20.01 5.71 -2.86
C LYS A 92 -18.91 4.82 -2.27
N ARG A 93 -19.19 3.52 -2.11
CA ARG A 93 -18.19 2.53 -1.64
C ARG A 93 -16.88 2.64 -2.46
N PRO A 94 -15.71 2.80 -1.82
CA PRO A 94 -14.45 2.86 -2.53
C PRO A 94 -14.11 1.50 -3.15
N THR A 95 -13.52 1.52 -4.34
CA THR A 95 -12.92 0.34 -4.98
C THR A 95 -11.46 0.28 -4.60
N VAL A 96 -11.03 -0.85 -4.04
CA VAL A 96 -9.67 -1.08 -3.58
C VAL A 96 -9.00 -2.08 -4.51
N GLN A 97 -7.79 -1.77 -4.98
CA GLN A 97 -7.02 -2.65 -5.85
C GLN A 97 -5.52 -2.40 -5.68
N LEU A 98 -4.72 -3.40 -6.03
CA LEU A 98 -3.28 -3.25 -6.18
C LEU A 98 -2.98 -2.39 -7.41
N ILE A 99 -2.06 -1.45 -7.28
CA ILE A 99 -1.63 -0.64 -8.43
C ILE A 99 -0.71 -1.45 -9.33
N ASP A 100 -1.00 -1.40 -10.63
CA ASP A 100 -0.18 -2.03 -11.65
C ASP A 100 1.05 -1.15 -11.99
N PRO A 101 2.26 -1.70 -12.12
CA PRO A 101 3.46 -0.96 -12.52
C PRO A 101 3.30 -0.11 -13.77
N THR A 102 2.49 -0.56 -14.74
CA THR A 102 2.20 0.19 -15.98
C THR A 102 1.42 1.48 -15.73
N SER A 103 0.80 1.63 -14.56
CA SER A 103 0.13 2.87 -14.13
C SER A 103 1.11 3.98 -13.75
N VAL A 104 2.40 3.67 -13.56
CA VAL A 104 3.43 4.66 -13.23
C VAL A 104 3.93 5.34 -14.52
N VAL A 105 3.36 6.50 -14.82
CA VAL A 105 3.65 7.26 -16.05
C VAL A 105 5.13 7.69 -16.09
N GLY A 106 5.73 7.58 -17.27
CA GLY A 106 7.09 8.07 -17.53
C GLY A 106 8.21 7.13 -17.12
N ILE A 107 7.89 5.94 -16.61
CA ILE A 107 8.87 4.90 -16.30
C ILE A 107 8.55 3.67 -17.15
N LYS A 108 9.58 3.14 -17.82
CA LYS A 108 9.49 1.91 -18.60
C LYS A 108 10.48 0.90 -18.06
N ASP A 109 9.99 -0.25 -17.62
CA ASP A 109 10.86 -1.38 -17.28
C ASP A 109 11.34 -2.06 -18.58
N ALA A 110 12.66 -2.17 -18.73
CA ALA A 110 13.29 -2.89 -19.83
C ALA A 110 13.71 -4.32 -19.44
N THR A 111 13.66 -4.65 -18.14
CA THR A 111 14.09 -5.94 -17.59
C THR A 111 12.97 -6.97 -17.50
N ASN A 112 11.71 -6.51 -17.57
CA ASN A 112 10.50 -7.30 -17.30
C ASN A 112 10.49 -7.95 -15.90
N GLN A 113 11.21 -7.37 -14.93
CA GLN A 113 11.24 -7.84 -13.54
C GLN A 113 10.30 -7.03 -12.64
N VAL A 114 9.88 -5.85 -13.09
CA VAL A 114 9.00 -4.95 -12.34
C VAL A 114 7.55 -5.26 -12.73
N ASN A 115 6.99 -6.28 -12.10
CA ASN A 115 5.73 -6.89 -12.52
C ASN A 115 4.61 -6.85 -11.46
N ASP A 116 4.86 -6.25 -10.29
CA ASP A 116 3.85 -6.17 -9.23
C ASP A 116 3.89 -4.85 -8.44
N HIS A 117 2.90 -4.68 -7.57
CA HIS A 117 2.68 -3.50 -6.74
C HIS A 117 3.78 -3.25 -5.70
N THR A 118 4.69 -4.20 -5.47
CA THR A 118 5.76 -4.06 -4.48
C THR A 118 6.88 -3.13 -4.95
N PHE A 119 7.05 -3.00 -6.27
CA PHE A 119 8.06 -2.11 -6.87
C PHE A 119 7.62 -0.65 -6.99
N ILE A 120 6.35 -0.36 -6.76
CA ILE A 120 5.76 0.97 -7.01
C ILE A 120 6.43 2.06 -6.18
N THR A 121 6.82 1.76 -4.94
CA THR A 121 7.56 2.70 -4.10
C THR A 121 8.89 3.07 -4.74
N ALA A 122 9.63 2.09 -5.27
CA ALA A 122 10.89 2.34 -5.97
C ALA A 122 10.67 3.14 -7.26
N MET A 123 9.63 2.80 -8.04
CA MET A 123 9.26 3.56 -9.23
C MET A 123 8.85 5.00 -8.89
N GLY A 124 8.11 5.23 -7.81
CA GLY A 124 7.77 6.57 -7.34
C GLY A 124 9.00 7.41 -7.02
N LEU A 125 10.00 6.82 -6.35
CA LEU A 125 11.28 7.49 -6.09
C LEU A 125 12.05 7.81 -7.38
N LEU A 126 12.07 6.89 -8.35
CA LEU A 126 12.66 7.14 -9.67
C LEU A 126 11.95 8.28 -10.41
N ARG A 127 10.63 8.36 -10.32
CA ARG A 127 9.84 9.43 -10.94
C ARG A 127 10.20 10.79 -10.34
N VAL A 128 10.27 10.88 -9.01
CA VAL A 128 10.68 12.10 -8.30
C VAL A 128 12.12 12.49 -8.69
N GLY A 129 13.03 11.52 -8.75
CA GLY A 129 14.41 11.75 -9.19
C GLY A 129 14.49 12.29 -10.62
N HIS A 130 13.74 11.69 -11.55
CA HIS A 130 13.64 12.15 -12.93
C HIS A 130 13.10 13.58 -13.02
N ASP A 131 11.98 13.88 -12.36
CA ASP A 131 11.39 15.23 -12.37
C ASP A 131 12.33 16.26 -11.76
N THR A 132 13.09 15.88 -10.73
CA THR A 132 14.10 16.75 -10.12
C THR A 132 15.20 17.10 -11.11
N MET A 133 15.65 16.15 -11.93
CA MET A 133 16.69 16.39 -12.92
C MET A 133 16.22 17.26 -14.09
N VAL A 134 15.03 16.97 -14.63
CA VAL A 134 14.48 17.64 -15.81
C VAL A 134 13.91 19.03 -15.49
N GLY A 135 13.44 19.25 -14.25
CA GLY A 135 12.77 20.48 -13.87
C GLY A 135 13.67 21.72 -13.76
N GLY A 136 14.96 21.58 -13.44
CA GLY A 136 15.81 22.75 -13.14
C GLY A 136 16.80 23.10 -14.23
N SER A 137 17.19 24.38 -14.27
CA SER A 137 18.29 24.87 -15.09
C SER A 137 19.63 24.25 -14.67
N GLU A 138 20.66 24.28 -15.53
CA GLU A 138 21.99 23.76 -15.18
C GLU A 138 22.63 24.48 -13.98
N ALA A 139 22.16 25.67 -13.64
CA ALA A 139 22.64 26.48 -12.51
C ALA A 139 21.99 26.12 -11.16
N ASP A 140 20.86 25.40 -11.15
CA ASP A 140 20.12 25.10 -9.92
C ASP A 140 20.74 23.90 -9.17
N THR A 141 20.89 24.03 -7.85
CA THR A 141 21.32 22.90 -7.02
C THR A 141 20.19 21.87 -6.90
N VAL A 142 20.54 20.60 -6.60
CA VAL A 142 19.54 19.53 -6.38
C VAL A 142 18.50 19.92 -5.32
N LYS A 143 18.92 20.67 -4.28
CA LYS A 143 18.03 21.18 -3.23
C LYS A 143 17.00 22.18 -3.78
N ASP A 144 17.41 23.07 -4.67
CA ASP A 144 16.53 24.07 -5.26
C ASP A 144 15.49 23.41 -6.17
N LYS A 145 15.91 22.40 -6.96
CA LYS A 145 15.03 21.60 -7.82
C LYS A 145 14.01 20.80 -6.99
N LEU A 146 14.44 20.16 -5.90
CA LEU A 146 13.58 19.39 -5.01
C LEU A 146 12.52 20.28 -4.33
N ASN A 147 12.93 21.44 -3.81
CA ASN A 147 12.03 22.40 -3.17
C ASN A 147 10.94 22.92 -4.11
N ARG A 148 11.23 23.01 -5.42
CA ARG A 148 10.24 23.44 -6.41
C ARG A 148 9.17 22.38 -6.68
N ILE A 149 9.55 21.10 -6.68
CA ILE A 149 8.62 19.97 -6.89
C ILE A 149 7.74 19.73 -5.67
N LEU A 150 8.28 19.96 -4.47
CA LEU A 150 7.54 19.77 -3.20
C LEU A 150 6.63 20.95 -2.85
N ARG A 151 6.76 22.10 -3.53
CA ARG A 151 5.80 23.20 -3.47
C ARG A 151 4.60 22.88 -4.37
N ILE A 152 3.75 21.97 -3.90
CA ILE A 152 2.39 21.78 -4.40
C ILE A 152 1.46 21.97 -3.21
#